data_AF-A0A2A7AVN4-F1
#
_entry.id   AF-A0A2A7AVN4-F1
#
_cell.length_a   1.000
_cell.length_b   1.000
_cell.length_c   1.000
_cell.angle_alpha   90.00
_cell.angle_beta   90.00
_cell.angle_gamma   90.00
#
_symmetry.space_group_name_H-M   'P 1'
#
loop_
_entity.id
_entity.type
_entity.pdbx_description
1 polymer ?
#
loop_
_entity_poly.entity_id
_entity_poly.type
_entity_poly.pdbx_seq_one_letter_code
_entity_poly.pdbx_strand_id
1 'polypeptide(L)'
;MTEKSEWQFLVDYLKDDTTDFYNDACQNQLVALWTSYCLHNSLDVDTAMYDAVLMDLFNALSDEQKAELHCTGFSELDSMMAQWLV
;
A
#
# COMPACT_ATOMS: atom_id res chain seq x y z
N MET A 1 17.91 -3.15 3.51
CA MET A 1 16.80 -3.46 4.42
C MET A 1 16.38 -4.91 4.14
N THR A 2 15.74 -5.62 5.05
CA THR A 2 15.16 -6.95 4.75
C THR A 2 13.69 -6.79 4.36
N GLU A 3 13.15 -7.66 3.51
CA GLU A 3 11.71 -7.67 3.14
C GLU A 3 10.80 -7.48 4.36
N LYS A 4 11.03 -8.28 5.41
CA LYS A 4 10.27 -8.22 6.67
C LYS A 4 10.30 -6.84 7.34
N SER A 5 11.44 -6.15 7.32
CA SER A 5 11.55 -4.82 7.93
C SER A 5 10.88 -3.74 7.08
N GLU A 6 10.89 -3.88 5.75
CA GLU A 6 10.21 -2.94 4.84
C GLU A 6 8.69 -3.10 4.95
N TRP A 7 8.21 -4.35 5.00
CA TRP A 7 6.81 -4.66 5.26
C TRP A 7 6.34 -4.11 6.60
N GLN A 8 7.13 -4.31 7.67
CA GLN A 8 6.78 -3.78 8.98
C GLN A 8 6.68 -2.24 8.95
N PHE A 9 7.60 -1.57 8.26
CA PHE A 9 7.56 -0.11 8.11
C PHE A 9 6.30 0.36 7.37
N LEU A 10 5.90 -0.32 6.29
CA LEU A 10 4.65 -0.05 5.57
C LEU A 10 3.43 -0.17 6.49
N VAL A 11 3.34 -1.27 7.25
CA VAL A 11 2.23 -1.51 8.17
C VAL A 11 2.23 -0.52 9.33
N ASP A 12 3.40 -0.15 9.84
CA ASP A 12 3.53 0.86 10.91
C ASP A 12 3.10 2.24 10.41
N TYR A 13 3.46 2.61 9.18
CA TYR A 13 3.02 3.86 8.56
C TYR A 13 1.49 3.91 8.38
N LEU A 14 0.88 2.80 7.97
CA LEU A 14 -0.58 2.68 7.90
C LEU A 14 -1.22 2.82 9.28
N LYS A 15 -0.64 2.26 10.33
CA LYS A 15 -1.22 2.26 11.69
C LYS A 15 -0.89 3.49 12.52
N ASP A 16 -0.11 4.42 11.99
CA ASP A 16 0.23 5.64 12.69
C ASP A 16 -1.00 6.56 12.73
N ASP A 17 -1.52 6.82 13.94
CA ASP A 17 -2.68 7.68 14.19
C ASP A 17 -2.45 9.15 13.75
N THR A 18 -1.22 9.51 13.36
CA THR A 18 -0.89 10.83 12.82
C THR A 18 -0.89 10.89 11.29
N THR A 19 -1.00 9.75 10.61
CA THR A 19 -1.13 9.68 9.16
C THR A 19 -2.56 10.04 8.76
N ASP A 20 -2.71 11.14 8.02
CA ASP A 20 -4.00 11.63 7.52
C ASP A 20 -4.14 11.32 6.03
N PHE A 21 -4.93 10.30 5.68
CA PHE A 21 -5.11 9.92 4.27
C PHE A 21 -6.09 10.82 3.52
N TYR A 22 -6.71 11.83 4.14
CA TYR A 22 -7.34 12.93 3.38
C TYR A 22 -6.30 13.85 2.74
N ASN A 23 -5.04 13.76 3.14
CA ASN A 23 -3.93 14.51 2.58
C ASN A 23 -3.28 13.74 1.43
N ASP A 24 -3.31 14.31 0.22
CA ASP A 24 -2.64 13.78 -0.97
C ASP A 24 -1.16 13.46 -0.72
N ALA A 25 -0.47 14.18 0.17
CA ALA A 25 0.92 13.90 0.50
C ALA A 25 1.08 12.54 1.20
N CYS A 26 0.20 12.19 2.12
CA CYS A 26 0.21 10.90 2.83
C CYS A 26 -0.16 9.75 1.89
N GLN A 27 -1.13 9.97 1.00
CA GLN A 27 -1.47 9.00 -0.05
C GLN A 27 -0.27 8.75 -0.98
N ASN A 28 0.39 9.81 -1.46
CA ASN A 28 1.57 9.70 -2.32
C ASN A 28 2.76 9.03 -1.61
N GLN A 29 2.93 9.27 -0.31
CA GLN A 29 3.94 8.59 0.49
C GLN A 29 3.66 7.09 0.61
N LEU A 30 2.41 6.69 0.85
CA LEU A 30 2.01 5.28 0.86
C LEU A 30 2.35 4.60 -0.47
N VAL A 31 1.98 5.22 -1.60
CA VAL A 31 2.26 4.66 -2.92
C VAL A 31 3.77 4.62 -3.22
N ALA A 32 4.54 5.62 -2.75
CA ALA A 32 6.00 5.61 -2.88
C ALA A 32 6.64 4.44 -2.10
N LEU A 33 6.16 4.21 -0.87
CA LEU A 33 6.65 3.12 -0.02
C LEU A 33 6.30 1.75 -0.64
N TRP A 34 5.08 1.60 -1.15
CA TRP A 34 4.65 0.39 -1.86
C TRP A 34 5.48 0.14 -3.12
N THR A 35 5.63 1.17 -3.97
CA THR A 35 6.44 1.08 -5.19
C THR A 35 7.87 0.65 -4.86
N SER A 36 8.50 1.25 -3.84
CA SER A 36 9.84 0.85 -3.38
C SER A 36 9.87 -0.60 -2.90
N TYR A 37 8.86 -1.04 -2.16
CA TYR A 37 8.75 -2.41 -1.66
C TYR A 37 8.64 -3.41 -2.82
N CYS A 38 7.80 -3.14 -3.81
CA CYS A 38 7.66 -3.99 -5.00
C CYS A 38 8.98 -4.09 -5.78
N LEU A 39 9.68 -2.97 -6.00
CA LEU A 39 10.96 -2.96 -6.71
C LEU A 39 12.05 -3.75 -5.98
N HIS A 40 12.15 -3.62 -4.65
CA HIS A 40 13.15 -4.35 -3.87
C HIS A 40 12.87 -5.85 -3.81
N ASN A 41 11.60 -6.24 -3.80
CA ASN A 41 11.18 -7.64 -3.66
C ASN A 41 10.81 -8.30 -5.00
N SER A 42 11.03 -7.59 -6.13
CA SER A 42 10.70 -8.05 -7.49
C SER A 42 9.24 -8.50 -7.64
N LEU A 43 8.32 -7.76 -7.01
CA LEU A 43 6.88 -7.95 -7.19
C LEU A 43 6.45 -7.29 -8.49
N ASP A 44 5.91 -8.10 -9.39
CA ASP A 44 5.38 -7.68 -10.68
C ASP A 44 3.86 -7.57 -10.58
N VAL A 45 3.32 -6.44 -11.04
CA VAL A 45 1.91 -6.03 -10.88
C VAL A 45 0.95 -7.06 -11.47
N ASP A 46 1.36 -7.77 -12.54
CA ASP A 46 0.53 -8.75 -13.23
C ASP A 46 0.63 -10.17 -12.62
N THR A 47 1.19 -10.29 -11.42
CA THR A 47 1.40 -11.59 -10.75
C THR A 47 0.43 -11.81 -9.60
N ALA A 48 -0.02 -13.06 -9.47
CA ALA A 48 -0.82 -13.49 -8.31
C ALA A 48 -0.10 -13.29 -6.96
N MET A 49 1.23 -13.18 -6.97
CA MET A 49 2.01 -12.88 -5.76
C MET A 49 1.87 -11.42 -5.36
N TYR A 50 1.90 -10.48 -6.32
CA TYR A 50 1.61 -9.08 -6.07
C TYR A 50 0.18 -8.91 -5.52
N ASP A 51 -0.81 -9.53 -6.17
CA ASP A 51 -2.22 -9.49 -5.72
C ASP A 51 -2.37 -9.98 -4.28
N ALA A 52 -1.70 -11.10 -3.94
CA ALA A 52 -1.76 -11.67 -2.59
C ALA A 52 -1.15 -10.74 -1.54
N VAL A 53 0.01 -10.16 -1.82
CA VAL A 53 0.69 -9.25 -0.88
C VAL A 53 -0.08 -7.93 -0.75
N LEU A 54 -0.61 -7.41 -1.85
CA LEU A 54 -1.46 -6.22 -1.81
C LEU A 54 -2.76 -6.48 -1.05
N MET A 55 -3.34 -7.68 -1.18
CA MET A 55 -4.52 -8.09 -0.41
C MET A 55 -4.24 -8.12 1.09
N ASP A 56 -3.05 -8.59 1.51
CA ASP A 56 -2.63 -8.54 2.91
C ASP A 56 -2.52 -7.10 3.41
N LEU A 57 -2.05 -6.17 2.58
CA LEU A 57 -2.02 -4.75 2.89
C LEU A 57 -3.43 -4.15 2.99
N PHE A 58 -4.32 -4.49 2.06
CA PHE A 58 -5.73 -4.08 2.07
C PHE A 58 -6.47 -4.57 3.33
N ASN A 59 -6.17 -5.79 3.76
CA ASN A 59 -6.73 -6.37 4.98
C ASN A 59 -6.17 -5.74 6.26
N ALA A 60 -4.98 -5.12 6.19
CA ALA A 60 -4.39 -4.39 7.31
C ALA A 60 -4.99 -2.99 7.49
N LEU A 61 -5.62 -2.42 6.46
CA LEU A 61 -6.32 -1.14 6.51
C LEU A 61 -7.61 -1.25 7.34
N SER A 62 -7.87 -0.25 8.19
CA SER A 62 -9.18 -0.10 8.84
C SER A 62 -10.24 0.37 7.84
N ASP A 63 -11.52 0.25 8.21
CA ASP A 63 -12.62 0.71 7.35
C ASP A 63 -12.61 2.23 7.18
N GLU A 64 -12.16 2.98 8.19
CA GLU A 64 -11.93 4.41 8.11
C GLU A 64 -10.84 4.74 7.09
N GLN A 65 -9.70 4.05 7.15
CA GLN A 65 -8.59 4.28 6.22
C GLN A 65 -8.97 3.94 4.78
N LYS A 66 -9.74 2.88 4.57
CA LYS A 66 -10.31 2.56 3.25
C LYS A 66 -11.23 3.67 2.73
N ALA A 67 -11.98 4.33 3.62
CA ALA A 67 -12.82 5.45 3.24
C ALA A 67 -11.99 6.71 2.91
N GLU A 68 -10.95 6.99 3.69
CA GLU A 68 -10.02 8.11 3.47
C GLU A 68 -9.24 7.98 2.15
N LEU A 69 -8.77 6.77 1.86
CA LEU A 69 -8.09 6.42 0.60
C LEU A 69 -9.04 6.27 -0.59
N HIS A 70 -10.35 6.44 -0.39
CA HIS A 70 -11.38 6.18 -1.39
C HIS A 70 -11.31 4.78 -2.02
N CYS A 71 -10.77 3.79 -1.29
CA CYS A 71 -10.60 2.40 -1.72
C CYS A 71 -11.52 1.45 -0.96
N THR A 72 -12.84 1.60 -1.15
CA THR A 72 -13.84 0.70 -0.52
C THR A 72 -13.78 -0.73 -1.06
N GLY A 73 -13.19 -0.92 -2.24
CA GLY A 73 -12.85 -2.22 -2.83
C GLY A 73 -11.35 -2.38 -3.06
N PHE A 74 -10.97 -3.64 -3.32
CA PHE A 74 -9.59 -3.99 -3.63
C PHE A 74 -9.11 -3.38 -4.96
N SER A 75 -9.99 -3.30 -5.96
CA SER A 75 -9.67 -2.76 -7.29
C SER A 75 -9.21 -1.30 -7.28
N GLU A 76 -9.80 -0.50 -6.41
CA GLU A 76 -9.47 0.91 -6.22
C GLU A 76 -8.09 1.06 -5.57
N LEU A 77 -7.79 0.23 -4.55
CA LEU A 77 -6.46 0.20 -3.95
C LEU A 77 -5.41 -0.26 -4.97
N ASP A 78 -5.70 -1.32 -5.72
CA ASP A 78 -4.81 -1.85 -6.75
C ASP A 78 -4.46 -0.80 -7.80
N SER A 79 -5.46 -0.11 -8.34
CA SER A 79 -5.25 0.97 -9.30
C SER A 79 -4.41 2.11 -8.73
N MET A 80 -4.63 2.50 -7.48
CA MET A 80 -3.86 3.55 -6.80
C MET A 80 -2.41 3.12 -6.57
N MET A 81 -2.19 1.88 -6.14
CA MET A 81 -0.88 1.37 -5.76
C MET A 81 -0.02 1.00 -6.97
N ALA A 82 -0.66 0.61 -8.09
CA ALA A 82 0.00 0.31 -9.35
C ALA A 82 0.42 1.56 -10.15
N GLN A 83 0.04 2.79 -9.75
CA GLN A 83 0.20 3.98 -10.61
C GLN A 83 1.63 4.26 -11.11
N TRP A 84 2.66 3.80 -10.39
CA TRP A 84 4.08 3.99 -10.74
C TRP A 84 4.81 2.68 -11.03
N LEU A 85 4.09 1.56 -11.07
CA LEU A 85 4.59 0.26 -11.47
C LEU A 85 4.22 0.08 -12.96
N VAL A 86 5.23 -0.09 -13.82
CA VAL A 86 5.10 -0.19 -15.29
C VAL A 86 5.51 -1.57 -15.74
#